data_AF-D5RRV2-F1
#
_entry.id   AF-D5RRV2-F1
#
_cell.length_a   1.000
_cell.length_b   1.000
_cell.length_c   1.000
_cell.angle_alpha   90.00
_cell.angle_beta   90.00
_cell.angle_gamma   90.00
#
_symmetry.space_group_name_H-M   'P 1'
#
loop_
_entity.id
_entity.type
_entity.pdbx_description
1 polymer ?
#
loop_
_entity_poly.entity_id
_entity_poly.type
_entity_poly.pdbx_seq_one_letter_code
_entity_poly.pdbx_strand_id
1 'polypeptide(L)'
;MPPLALFLPVANDKEDRMLKLAALAYLPVNAVLFGFMSMALALVPGLTRDFGTAATAYYGAAALSFLLALPISWLVARRMLTRRERRLLDAQTGAGDR
;
A
#
# COMPACT_ATOMS: atom_id res chain seq x y z
N MET A 1 -26.57 15.36 -37.80
CA MET A 1 -25.61 14.31 -37.39
C MET A 1 -24.55 14.96 -36.50
N PRO A 2 -24.67 14.94 -35.15
CA PRO A 2 -23.60 15.43 -34.30
C PRO A 2 -22.49 14.38 -34.20
N PRO A 3 -21.20 14.77 -34.16
CA PRO A 3 -20.12 13.83 -34.03
C PRO A 3 -20.11 13.28 -32.61
N LEU A 4 -19.87 11.97 -32.53
CA LEU A 4 -19.53 11.22 -31.33
C LEU A 4 -18.31 11.85 -30.67
N ALA A 5 -18.52 12.89 -29.85
CA ALA A 5 -17.58 13.30 -28.83
C ALA A 5 -17.55 12.18 -27.78
N LEU A 6 -16.81 11.13 -28.15
CA LEU A 6 -15.84 10.45 -27.33
C LEU A 6 -16.12 10.68 -25.84
N PHE A 7 -16.95 9.79 -25.32
CA PHE A 7 -16.98 9.33 -23.94
C PHE A 7 -15.55 8.97 -23.52
N LEU A 8 -14.68 9.96 -23.36
CA LEU A 8 -13.50 9.81 -22.53
C LEU A 8 -14.07 9.66 -21.13
N PRO A 9 -13.90 8.51 -20.47
CA PRO A 9 -13.98 8.54 -19.02
C PRO A 9 -12.89 9.54 -18.61
N VAL A 10 -13.30 10.73 -18.15
CA VAL A 10 -12.55 11.47 -17.14
C VAL A 10 -12.53 10.54 -15.94
N ALA A 11 -11.66 9.54 -16.01
CA ALA A 11 -11.32 8.68 -14.91
C ALA A 11 -10.76 9.62 -13.84
N ASN A 12 -11.35 9.49 -12.68
CA ASN A 12 -11.26 10.37 -11.55
C ASN A 12 -9.79 10.53 -11.11
N ASP A 13 -9.14 11.63 -11.50
CA ASP A 13 -7.73 11.96 -11.26
C ASP A 13 -7.34 11.86 -9.76
N LYS A 14 -8.32 12.04 -8.87
CA LYS A 14 -8.19 11.81 -7.42
C LYS A 14 -8.05 10.34 -7.05
N GLU A 15 -8.86 9.45 -7.64
CA GLU A 15 -8.79 8.01 -7.43
C GLU A 15 -7.49 7.44 -7.97
N ASP A 16 -7.05 7.88 -9.15
CA ASP A 16 -5.77 7.44 -9.73
C ASP A 16 -4.58 7.85 -8.87
N ARG A 17 -4.60 9.05 -8.29
CA ARG A 17 -3.58 9.49 -7.32
C ARG A 17 -3.62 8.68 -6.02
N MET A 18 -4.81 8.34 -5.52
CA MET A 18 -4.96 7.47 -4.35
C MET A 18 -4.42 6.06 -4.61
N LEU A 19 -4.74 5.47 -5.76
CA LEU A 19 -4.29 4.14 -6.15
C LEU A 19 -2.77 4.08 -6.34
N LYS A 20 -2.17 5.09 -6.98
CA LYS A 20 -0.71 5.19 -7.14
C LYS A 20 0.02 5.30 -5.80
N LEU A 21 -0.52 6.10 -4.86
CA LEU A 21 0.04 6.23 -3.50
C LEU A 21 -0.13 4.93 -2.70
N ALA A 22 -1.27 4.25 -2.83
CA ALA A 22 -1.50 2.96 -2.19
C ALA A 22 -0.54 1.90 -2.73
N ALA A 23 -0.31 1.85 -4.06
CA ALA A 23 0.66 0.95 -4.68
C ALA A 23 2.10 1.22 -4.23
N LEU A 24 2.48 2.51 -4.11
CA LEU A 24 3.80 2.90 -3.61
C LEU A 24 4.01 2.50 -2.14
N ALA A 25 2.98 2.66 -1.31
CA ALA A 25 3.01 2.26 0.09
C ALA A 25 2.90 0.74 0.30
N TYR A 26 2.32 0.02 -0.67
CA TYR A 26 2.09 -1.43 -0.59
C TYR A 26 3.40 -2.22 -0.51
N LEU A 27 4.38 -1.92 -1.35
CA LEU A 27 5.68 -2.61 -1.37
C LEU A 27 6.40 -2.63 0.00
N PRO A 28 6.66 -1.48 0.64
CA PRO A 28 7.33 -1.47 1.95
C PRO A 28 6.46 -2.06 3.05
N VAL A 29 5.14 -1.85 3.02
CA VAL A 29 4.21 -2.43 4.01
C VAL A 29 4.21 -3.96 3.94
N ASN A 30 4.12 -4.52 2.73
CA ASN A 30 4.14 -5.97 2.52
C ASN A 30 5.50 -6.56 2.92
N ALA A 31 6.60 -5.87 2.61
CA ALA A 31 7.95 -6.31 3.02
C ALA A 31 8.10 -6.40 4.55
N VAL A 32 7.59 -5.42 5.30
CA VAL A 32 7.62 -5.44 6.77
C VAL A 32 6.73 -6.55 7.34
N LEU A 33 5.51 -6.72 6.82
CA LEU A 33 4.60 -7.80 7.24
C LEU A 33 5.19 -9.18 6.97
N PHE A 34 5.74 -9.38 5.77
CA PHE A 34 6.37 -10.63 5.39
C PHE A 34 7.60 -10.93 6.25
N GLY A 35 8.46 -9.93 6.48
CA GLY A 35 9.62 -10.06 7.36
C GLY A 35 9.22 -10.39 8.80
N PHE A 36 8.20 -9.72 9.34
CA PHE A 36 7.70 -9.97 10.69
C PHE A 36 7.13 -11.39 10.84
N MET A 37 6.32 -11.85 9.89
CA MET A 37 5.81 -13.23 9.91
C MET A 37 6.94 -14.24 9.73
N SER A 38 7.87 -14.01 8.81
CA SER A 38 9.02 -14.89 8.59
C SER A 38 9.89 -15.02 9.85
N MET A 39 10.10 -13.92 10.57
CA MET A 39 10.79 -13.93 11.86
C MET A 39 10.05 -14.78 12.91
N ALA A 40 8.72 -14.66 12.97
CA ALA A 40 7.91 -15.48 13.86
C ALA A 40 7.98 -16.98 13.50
N LEU A 41 7.98 -17.32 12.21
CA LEU A 41 8.17 -18.70 11.74
C LEU A 41 9.57 -19.24 12.06
N ALA A 42 10.61 -18.41 11.94
CA ALA A 42 11.99 -18.80 12.25
C ALA A 42 12.20 -19.14 13.74
N LEU A 43 11.37 -18.60 14.62
CA LEU A 43 11.36 -18.92 16.05
C LEU A 43 10.69 -20.27 16.38
N VAL A 44 10.09 -20.95 15.41
CA VAL A 44 9.42 -22.24 15.62
C VAL A 44 10.39 -23.40 15.36
N PRO A 45 10.95 -24.05 16.40
CA PRO A 45 11.95 -25.11 16.24
C PRO A 45 11.39 -26.38 15.57
N GLY A 46 10.06 -26.51 15.49
CA GLY A 46 9.40 -27.60 14.76
C GLY A 46 9.47 -27.46 13.24
N LEU A 47 9.56 -26.23 12.72
CA LEU A 47 9.60 -25.99 11.27
C LEU A 47 10.95 -26.40 10.66
N THR A 48 12.05 -26.34 11.41
CA THR A 48 13.37 -26.69 10.88
C THR A 48 13.56 -28.20 10.66
N ARG A 49 12.67 -29.04 11.18
CA ARG A 49 12.76 -30.50 11.06
C ARG A 49 12.15 -31.06 9.78
N ASP A 50 11.20 -30.33 9.18
CA ASP A 50 10.48 -30.79 8.00
C ASP A 50 10.34 -29.66 6.98
N PHE A 51 11.12 -29.77 5.90
CA PHE A 51 11.16 -28.78 4.82
C PHE A 51 9.81 -28.59 4.14
N GLY A 52 9.00 -29.65 4.00
CA GLY A 52 7.69 -29.54 3.38
C GLY A 52 6.77 -28.62 4.19
N THR A 53 6.71 -28.88 5.49
CA THR A 53 5.90 -28.10 6.44
C THR A 53 6.41 -26.66 6.56
N ALA A 54 7.73 -26.45 6.58
CA ALA A 54 8.33 -25.12 6.59
C ALA A 54 7.96 -24.31 5.33
N ALA A 55 8.14 -24.89 4.15
CA ALA A 55 7.84 -24.21 2.89
C ALA A 55 6.37 -23.80 2.81
N THR A 56 5.44 -24.68 3.16
CA THR A 56 4.00 -24.36 3.20
C THR A 56 3.70 -23.23 4.18
N ALA A 57 4.33 -23.22 5.35
CA ALA A 57 4.15 -22.16 6.33
C ALA A 57 4.67 -20.80 5.83
N TYR A 58 5.83 -20.75 5.17
CA TYR A 58 6.36 -19.52 4.57
C TYR A 58 5.51 -19.02 3.40
N TYR A 59 5.01 -19.91 2.54
CA TYR A 59 4.09 -19.52 1.48
C TYR A 59 2.74 -19.04 2.04
N GLY A 60 2.26 -19.64 3.12
CA GLY A 60 1.08 -19.17 3.86
C GLY A 60 1.29 -17.79 4.47
N ALA A 61 2.45 -17.56 5.07
CA ALA A 61 2.85 -16.26 5.61
C ALA A 61 2.93 -15.18 4.52
N ALA A 62 3.46 -15.52 3.34
CA ALA A 62 3.45 -14.64 2.18
C ALA A 62 2.01 -14.33 1.74
N ALA A 63 1.15 -15.32 1.54
CA ALA A 63 -0.23 -15.08 1.13
C ALA A 63 -0.99 -14.17 2.13
N LEU A 64 -0.79 -14.40 3.42
CA LEU A 64 -1.38 -13.59 4.49
C LEU A 64 -0.80 -12.17 4.52
N SER A 65 0.50 -11.98 4.27
CA SER A 65 1.11 -10.65 4.21
C SER A 65 0.52 -9.83 3.08
N PHE A 66 0.31 -10.44 1.89
CA PHE A 66 -0.32 -9.77 0.75
C PHE A 66 -1.77 -9.36 1.06
N LEU A 67 -2.54 -10.23 1.72
CA LEU A 67 -3.92 -9.94 2.16
C LEU A 67 -3.99 -8.80 3.17
N LEU A 68 -3.11 -8.80 4.17
CA LEU A 68 -3.06 -7.77 5.20
C LEU A 68 -2.50 -6.44 4.67
N ALA A 69 -1.59 -6.49 3.70
CA ALA A 69 -0.99 -5.31 3.12
C ALA A 69 -2.00 -4.45 2.33
N LEU A 70 -3.07 -5.03 1.78
CA LEU A 70 -4.12 -4.31 1.05
C LEU A 70 -4.85 -3.24 1.90
N PRO A 71 -5.47 -3.57 3.05
CA PRO A 71 -6.13 -2.57 3.89
C PRO A 71 -5.12 -1.60 4.54
N ILE A 72 -3.91 -2.06 4.84
CA ILE A 72 -2.89 -1.22 5.49
C ILE A 72 -2.34 -0.18 4.50
N SER A 73 -2.05 -0.56 3.26
CA SER A 73 -1.58 0.38 2.23
C SER A 73 -2.62 1.46 1.92
N TRP A 74 -3.91 1.10 1.93
CA TRP A 74 -5.03 2.04 1.79
C TRP A 74 -5.06 3.08 2.91
N LEU A 75 -4.91 2.64 4.17
CA LEU A 75 -4.86 3.55 5.33
C LEU A 75 -3.64 4.49 5.27
N VAL A 76 -2.48 3.97 4.85
CA VAL A 76 -1.26 4.77 4.70
C VAL A 76 -1.42 5.82 3.60
N ALA A 77 -1.97 5.44 2.44
CA ALA A 77 -2.25 6.38 1.35
C ALA A 77 -3.18 7.52 1.79
N ARG A 78 -4.22 7.20 2.55
CA ARG A 78 -5.16 8.18 3.12
C ARG A 78 -4.46 9.15 4.09
N ARG A 79 -3.54 8.64 4.92
CA ARG A 79 -2.70 9.48 5.81
C ARG A 79 -1.69 10.35 5.06
N MET A 80 -1.17 9.89 3.94
CA MET A 80 -0.23 10.68 3.13
C MET A 80 -0.92 11.85 2.42
N LEU A 81 -2.13 11.64 1.90
CA LEU A 81 -2.92 12.71 1.26
C LEU A 81 -3.25 13.85 2.23
N THR A 82 -3.72 13.51 3.43
CA THR A 82 -4.02 14.50 4.48
C THR A 82 -2.78 15.29 4.92
N ARG A 83 -1.60 14.65 5.00
CA ARG A 83 -0.33 15.36 5.28
C ARG A 83 0.10 16.25 4.12
N ARG A 84 -0.12 15.83 2.87
CA ARG A 84 0.25 16.61 1.68
C ARG A 84 -0.63 17.84 1.51
N GLU A 85 -1.93 17.71 1.77
CA GLU A 85 -2.88 18.83 1.78
C GLU A 85 -2.49 19.89 2.83
N ARG A 86 -2.12 19.46 4.05
CA ARG A 86 -1.62 20.39 5.09
C ARG A 86 -0.38 21.15 4.63
N ARG A 87 0.61 20.46 4.06
CA ARG A 87 1.84 21.11 3.53
C ARG A 87 1.56 22.12 2.42
N LEU A 88 0.55 21.87 1.57
CA LEU A 88 0.16 22.80 0.52
C LEU A 88 -0.55 24.04 1.09
N LEU A 89 -1.40 23.87 2.10
CA LEU A 89 -2.05 24.97 2.79
C LEU A 89 -1.04 25.86 3.54
N ASP A 90 -0.07 25.25 4.23
CA ASP A 90 1.02 25.96 4.92
C ASP A 90 1.90 26.74 3.93
N ALA A 91 2.16 26.17 2.75
CA ALA A 91 2.93 26.84 1.68
C ALA A 91 2.17 28.03 1.07
N GLN A 92 0.84 27.94 0.92
CA GLN A 92 0.02 29.04 0.42
C GLN A 92 -0.12 30.18 1.43
N THR A 93 -0.28 29.86 2.72
CA THR A 93 -0.33 30.88 3.78
C THR A 93 1.02 31.58 3.99
N GLY A 94 2.14 30.85 3.92
CA GLY A 94 3.47 31.46 3.97
C GLY A 94 3.90 32.23 2.71
N ALA A 95 3.23 32.02 1.58
CA ALA A 95 3.49 32.75 0.33
C ALA A 95 2.73 34.10 0.24
N GLY A 96 1.65 34.28 1.03
CA GLY A 96 0.86 35.52 1.06
C GLY A 96 1.39 36.61 1.99
N ASP A 97 2.45 36.32 2.75
CA ASP A 97 3.04 37.22 3.77
C ASP A 97 4.35 37.86 3.27
N ARG A 98 4.52 37.98 1.95
CA ARG A 98 5.68 38.59 1.27
C ARG A 98 5.26 39.64 0.27
#